data_AF-A0A671EJL6-F1
#
_entry.id   AF-A0A671EJL6-F1
#
_cell.length_a   1.000
_cell.length_b   1.000
_cell.length_c   1.000
_cell.angle_alpha   90.00
_cell.angle_beta   90.00
_cell.angle_gamma   90.00
#
_symmetry.space_group_name_H-M   'P 1'
#
loop_
_entity.id
_entity.type
_entity.pdbx_description
1 polymer ?
#
loop_
_entity_poly.entity_id
_entity_poly.type
_entity_poly.pdbx_seq_one_letter_code
_entity_poly.pdbx_strand_id
1 'polypeptide(L)'
;MPLKEVAITVHLIHSSEHHNFKPIVYHRGNLDQTEKEFIVFLEQGAPLRTTLPPPFRNYKYNKLNIIHQAHKSKRNELVLSLENDNRLLLKEESTLKAAGVIHETNIAFFCEVDCTVKSDF
;
A
#
# COMPACT_ATOMS: atom_id res chain seq x y z
N MET A 1 -21.37 -18.76 8.74
CA MET A 1 -20.44 -18.54 7.61
C MET A 1 -19.34 -17.60 8.12
N PRO A 2 -18.09 -18.03 8.30
CA PRO A 2 -17.05 -17.10 8.71
C PRO A 2 -16.82 -16.12 7.55
N LEU A 3 -17.00 -14.82 7.82
CA LEU A 3 -16.54 -13.76 6.93
C LEU A 3 -15.04 -14.05 6.73
N LYS A 4 -14.61 -14.42 5.52
CA LYS A 4 -13.20 -14.68 5.24
C LYS A 4 -12.42 -13.42 5.62
N GLU A 5 -11.75 -13.46 6.76
CA GLU A 5 -11.00 -12.32 7.28
C GLU A 5 -9.79 -12.12 6.36
N VAL A 6 -9.83 -11.05 5.57
CA VAL A 6 -8.77 -10.74 4.63
C VAL A 6 -7.71 -9.93 5.35
N ALA A 7 -6.53 -10.54 5.53
CA ALA A 7 -5.35 -9.86 6.03
C ALA A 7 -4.61 -9.19 4.87
N ILE A 8 -4.43 -7.88 4.93
CA ILE A 8 -3.66 -7.11 3.95
C ILE A 8 -2.52 -6.43 4.69
N THR A 9 -1.30 -6.54 4.18
CA THR A 9 -0.14 -5.84 4.75
C THR A 9 0.11 -4.57 3.95
N VAL A 10 -0.01 -3.41 4.60
CA VAL A 10 0.26 -2.11 3.97
C VAL A 10 1.59 -1.59 4.48
N HIS A 11 2.54 -1.40 3.57
CA HIS A 11 3.84 -0.82 3.83
C HIS A 11 3.76 0.69 3.61
N LEU A 12 3.78 1.45 4.70
CA LEU A 12 3.89 2.91 4.65
C LEU A 12 5.32 3.28 4.22
N ILE A 13 5.48 3.95 3.09
CA ILE A 13 6.79 4.37 2.57
C ILE A 13 6.84 5.89 2.68
N HIS A 14 7.70 6.38 3.57
CA HIS A 14 7.96 7.81 3.72
C HIS A 14 9.05 8.30 2.77
N SER A 15 10.04 7.44 2.48
CA SER A 15 11.12 7.74 1.54
C SER A 15 11.64 6.42 0.99
N SER A 16 11.59 6.26 -0.33
CA SER A 16 12.21 5.14 -1.04
C SER A 16 13.73 5.19 -0.94
N GLU A 17 14.31 6.39 -1.08
CA GLU A 17 15.77 6.66 -1.04
C GLU A 17 16.42 6.21 0.28
N HIS A 18 15.73 6.43 1.41
CA HIS A 18 16.23 6.02 2.72
C HIS A 18 15.70 4.66 3.19
N HIS A 19 15.03 3.89 2.32
CA HIS A 19 14.39 2.61 2.67
C HIS A 19 13.52 2.70 3.93
N ASN A 20 12.83 3.82 4.12
CA ASN A 20 11.98 4.06 5.28
C ASN A 20 10.57 3.51 5.02
N PHE A 21 10.42 2.19 5.20
CA PHE A 21 9.14 1.48 5.11
C PHE A 21 8.69 0.91 6.46
N LYS A 22 7.39 1.02 6.75
CA LYS A 22 6.76 0.42 7.94
C LYS A 22 5.57 -0.46 7.55
N PRO A 23 5.65 -1.80 7.73
CA PRO A 23 4.54 -2.70 7.47
C PRO A 23 3.48 -2.57 8.55
N ILE A 24 2.22 -2.55 8.12
CA ILE A 24 1.04 -2.54 8.98
C ILE A 24 0.07 -3.58 8.46
N VAL A 25 -0.27 -4.56 9.29
CA VAL A 25 -1.28 -5.55 8.93
C VAL A 25 -2.67 -5.04 9.27
N TYR A 26 -3.57 -5.18 8.31
CA TYR A 26 -4.99 -4.86 8.41
C TYR A 26 -5.79 -6.15 8.21
N HIS A 27 -6.44 -6.63 9.27
CA HIS A 27 -7.23 -7.86 9.25
C HIS A 27 -8.69 -7.65 8.81
N ARG A 28 -9.18 -6.40 8.74
CA ARG A 28 -10.57 -6.06 8.35
C ARG A 28 -10.69 -5.54 6.91
N GLY A 29 -10.00 -6.14 5.95
CA GLY A 29 -10.09 -5.72 4.56
C GLY A 29 -11.42 -6.10 3.91
N ASN A 30 -12.31 -5.13 3.67
CA ASN A 30 -13.37 -5.33 2.68
C ASN A 30 -12.74 -5.24 1.28
N LEU A 31 -12.59 -6.36 0.57
CA LEU A 31 -11.98 -6.36 -0.77
C LEU A 31 -12.90 -5.75 -1.84
N ASP A 32 -14.19 -5.62 -1.55
CA ASP A 32 -15.17 -5.00 -2.45
C ASP A 32 -15.18 -3.47 -2.32
N GLN A 33 -14.46 -2.89 -1.36
CA GLN A 33 -14.27 -1.43 -1.28
C GLN A 33 -13.35 -0.93 -2.40
N THR A 34 -13.53 0.32 -2.80
CA THR A 34 -12.69 1.00 -3.79
C THR A 34 -11.32 1.37 -3.22
N GLU A 35 -10.32 1.56 -4.09
CA GLU A 35 -9.02 2.08 -3.67
C GLU A 35 -9.18 3.39 -2.89
N LYS A 36 -10.02 4.31 -3.38
CA LYS A 36 -10.26 5.60 -2.73
C LYS A 36 -10.77 5.47 -1.30
N GLU A 37 -11.76 4.60 -1.07
CA GLU A 37 -12.25 4.30 0.28
C GLU A 37 -11.16 3.71 1.16
N PHE A 38 -10.33 2.84 0.61
CA PHE A 38 -9.22 2.23 1.32
C PHE A 38 -8.12 3.25 1.68
N ILE A 39 -7.79 4.18 0.78
CA ILE A 39 -6.87 5.30 1.04
C ILE A 39 -7.40 6.14 2.19
N VAL A 40 -8.67 6.56 2.14
CA VAL A 40 -9.29 7.36 3.20
C VAL A 40 -9.26 6.61 4.54
N PHE A 41 -9.51 5.30 4.52
CA PHE A 41 -9.41 4.45 5.70
C PHE A 41 -7.97 4.41 6.27
N LEU A 42 -6.96 4.30 5.42
CA LEU A 42 -5.55 4.33 5.82
C LEU A 42 -5.13 5.70 6.34
N GLU A 43 -5.55 6.79 5.70
CA GLU A 43 -5.28 8.17 6.13
C GLU A 43 -5.94 8.48 7.48
N GLN A 44 -7.13 7.95 7.74
CA GLN A 44 -7.77 8.08 9.05
C GLN A 44 -7.16 7.14 10.09
N GLY A 45 -6.70 5.96 9.67
CA GLY A 45 -6.17 4.92 10.54
C GLY A 45 -4.71 5.13 10.96
N ALA A 46 -3.86 5.65 10.09
CA ALA A 46 -2.43 5.87 10.37
C ALA A 46 -2.23 6.84 11.54
N PRO A 47 -2.96 7.97 11.66
CA PRO A 47 -2.88 8.82 12.83
C PRO A 47 -3.44 8.20 14.10
N LEU A 48 -4.36 7.25 14.03
CA LEU A 48 -4.88 6.61 15.23
C LEU A 48 -3.88 5.62 15.84
N ARG A 49 -2.88 5.17 15.06
CA ARG A 49 -1.85 4.24 15.51
C ARG A 49 -0.74 4.99 16.26
N THR A 50 -0.87 5.07 17.58
CA THR A 50 0.16 5.62 18.49
C THR A 50 1.50 4.88 18.41
N THR A 51 1.51 3.67 17.85
CA THR A 51 2.73 2.87 17.59
C THR A 51 3.52 3.36 16.38
N LEU A 52 2.96 4.23 15.54
CA LEU A 52 3.66 4.78 14.38
C LEU A 52 4.44 6.04 14.77
N PRO A 53 5.69 6.19 14.27
CA PRO A 53 6.44 7.42 14.48
C PRO A 53 5.71 8.63 13.87
N PRO A 54 5.85 9.84 14.47
CA PRO A 54 5.29 11.08 13.92
C PRO A 54 5.49 11.29 12.40
N PRO A 55 6.67 11.00 11.81
CA PRO A 55 6.83 11.15 10.36
C PRO A 55 5.94 10.22 9.54
N PHE A 56 5.58 9.02 9.99
CA PHE A 56 4.65 8.15 9.25
C PHE A 56 3.18 8.52 9.52
N ARG A 57 2.90 9.19 10.63
CA ARG A 57 1.55 9.58 11.05
C ARG A 57 1.10 10.89 10.41
N ASN A 58 2.01 11.85 10.25
CA ASN A 58 1.72 13.17 9.71
C ASN A 58 2.04 13.30 8.21
N TYR A 59 2.43 12.20 7.57
CA TYR A 59 2.80 12.20 6.17
C TYR A 59 1.58 11.97 5.28
N LYS A 60 1.54 12.69 4.17
CA LYS A 60 0.45 12.63 3.21
C LYS A 60 0.74 11.51 2.22
N TYR A 61 -0.11 10.51 2.20
CA TYR A 61 -0.02 9.39 1.27
C TYR A 61 -1.17 9.48 0.27
N ASN A 62 -0.90 9.31 -1.01
CA ASN A 62 -1.92 9.50 -2.06
C ASN A 62 -2.03 8.34 -3.06
N LYS A 63 -1.07 7.41 -3.06
CA LYS A 63 -1.03 6.31 -4.02
C LYS A 63 -0.84 4.96 -3.33
N LEU A 64 -1.55 3.97 -3.84
CA LEU A 64 -1.36 2.57 -3.48
C LEU A 64 -0.79 1.79 -4.66
N ASN A 65 0.14 0.88 -4.37
CA ASN A 65 0.70 -0.02 -5.36
C ASN A 65 0.85 -1.43 -4.78
N ILE A 66 0.46 -2.46 -5.53
CA ILE A 66 0.60 -3.84 -5.08
C ILE A 66 2.06 -4.27 -5.25
N ILE A 67 2.74 -4.58 -4.14
CA ILE A 67 4.14 -5.03 -4.17
C ILE A 67 4.28 -6.56 -4.15
N HIS A 68 3.34 -7.27 -3.53
CA HIS A 68 3.36 -8.73 -3.49
C HIS A 68 1.95 -9.32 -3.33
N GLN A 69 1.64 -10.35 -4.12
CA GLN A 69 0.38 -11.11 -4.02
C GLN A 69 0.68 -12.50 -3.46
N ALA A 70 -0.03 -12.92 -2.42
CA ALA A 70 0.26 -14.15 -1.65
C ALA A 70 0.26 -15.47 -2.45
N HIS A 71 -0.14 -15.43 -3.72
CA HIS A 71 -0.24 -16.60 -4.59
C HIS A 71 0.38 -16.44 -5.98
N LYS A 72 0.96 -15.27 -6.32
CA LYS A 72 1.77 -15.12 -7.55
C LYS A 72 3.22 -15.07 -7.12
N SER A 73 3.98 -16.11 -7.49
CA SER A 73 5.44 -16.29 -7.37
C SER A 73 6.20 -15.22 -6.60
N LYS A 74 6.75 -15.59 -5.44
CA LYS A 74 7.78 -14.87 -4.66
C LYS A 74 8.67 -14.03 -5.59
N ARG A 75 8.38 -12.74 -5.77
CA ARG A 75 9.38 -11.76 -6.22
C ARG A 75 10.17 -11.39 -4.99
N ASN A 76 11.37 -11.93 -4.91
CA ASN A 76 12.29 -11.81 -3.78
C ASN A 76 12.99 -10.44 -3.71
N GLU A 77 12.42 -9.41 -4.35
CA GLU A 77 12.90 -8.03 -4.30
C GLU A 77 11.80 -7.18 -3.67
N LEU A 78 11.94 -6.92 -2.37
CA LEU A 78 11.35 -5.73 -1.71
C LEU A 78 12.08 -4.45 -2.16
N VAL A 79 12.54 -4.42 -3.41
CA VAL A 79 13.10 -3.23 -4.03
C VAL A 79 11.94 -2.60 -4.78
N LEU A 80 11.55 -1.44 -4.28
CA LEU A 80 10.64 -0.51 -4.93
C LEU A 80 11.22 -0.12 -6.30
N SER A 81 11.16 -1.00 -7.29
CA SER A 81 11.31 -0.60 -8.70
C SER A 81 10.04 0.16 -9.08
N LEU A 82 9.90 1.38 -8.57
CA LEU A 82 8.88 2.34 -8.99
C LEU A 82 8.92 2.58 -10.51
N GLU A 83 10.05 2.27 -11.16
CA GLU A 83 10.33 2.55 -12.56
C GLU A 83 9.59 1.66 -13.59
N ASN A 84 9.02 0.50 -13.23
CA ASN A 84 8.52 -0.43 -14.28
C ASN A 84 7.12 -1.04 -14.09
N ASP A 85 6.41 -0.79 -12.99
CA ASP A 85 5.15 -1.51 -12.70
C ASP A 85 3.93 -0.59 -12.53
N ASN A 86 3.73 0.33 -13.47
CA ASN A 86 2.46 1.08 -13.66
C ASN A 86 1.24 0.14 -13.82
N ARG A 87 1.45 -1.16 -14.03
CA ARG A 87 0.42 -2.19 -14.12
C ARG A 87 -0.15 -2.61 -12.76
N LEU A 88 0.57 -2.34 -11.67
CA LEU A 88 0.19 -2.71 -10.30
C LEU A 88 -0.33 -1.53 -9.47
N LEU A 89 -0.33 -0.32 -10.05
CA LEU A 89 -0.99 0.84 -9.48
C LEU A 89 -2.49 0.58 -9.40
N LEU A 90 -3.04 0.79 -8.21
CA LEU A 90 -4.49 0.75 -8.05
C LEU A 90 -5.10 1.97 -8.74
N LYS A 91 -6.30 1.79 -9.28
CA LYS A 91 -7.11 2.87 -9.83
C LYS A 91 -8.17 3.22 -8.82
N GLU A 92 -8.42 4.52 -8.64
CA GLU A 92 -9.31 5.04 -7.59
C GLU A 92 -10.73 4.47 -7.70
N GLU A 93 -11.18 4.24 -8.93
CA GLU A 93 -12.50 3.69 -9.30
C GLU A 93 -12.57 2.15 -9.24
N SER A 94 -11.43 1.46 -9.09
CA SER A 94 -11.36 0.00 -9.04
C SER A 94 -11.41 -0.51 -7.60
N THR A 95 -12.09 -1.64 -7.39
CA THR A 95 -12.09 -2.32 -6.10
C THR A 95 -10.75 -2.99 -5.84
N LEU A 96 -10.39 -3.17 -4.56
CA LEU A 96 -9.17 -3.87 -4.17
C LEU A 96 -9.12 -5.26 -4.84
N LYS A 97 -10.25 -5.98 -4.86
CA LYS A 97 -10.38 -7.27 -5.56
C LYS A 97 -10.13 -7.19 -7.05
N ALA A 98 -10.69 -6.17 -7.73
CA ALA A 98 -10.50 -5.97 -9.17
C ALA A 98 -9.06 -5.61 -9.52
N ALA A 99 -8.37 -4.89 -8.63
CA ALA A 99 -6.94 -4.62 -8.74
C ALA A 99 -6.07 -5.88 -8.47
N GLY A 100 -6.65 -6.99 -8.01
CA GLY A 100 -5.96 -8.23 -7.72
C GLY A 100 -5.42 -8.33 -6.28
N VAL A 101 -5.94 -7.53 -5.35
CA VAL A 101 -5.69 -7.69 -3.91
C VAL A 101 -6.44 -8.90 -3.39
N ILE A 102 -5.74 -9.76 -2.67
CA ILE A 102 -6.24 -10.99 -2.05
C ILE A 102 -5.76 -11.07 -0.59
N HIS A 103 -6.15 -12.13 0.11
CA HIS A 103 -5.60 -12.44 1.43
C HIS A 103 -4.07 -12.53 1.36
N GLU A 104 -3.39 -11.96 2.36
CA GLU A 104 -1.93 -11.85 2.47
C GLU A 104 -1.26 -11.01 1.36
N THR A 105 -2.01 -10.21 0.62
CA THR A 105 -1.42 -9.22 -0.31
C THR A 105 -0.67 -8.14 0.48
N ASN A 106 0.50 -7.77 -0.04
CA ASN A 106 1.27 -6.63 0.42
C ASN A 106 1.08 -5.46 -0.54
N ILE A 107 0.74 -4.30 0.00
CA ILE A 107 0.50 -3.06 -0.71
C ILE A 107 1.48 -2.01 -0.18
N ALA A 108 2.08 -1.24 -1.06
CA ALA A 108 2.84 -0.04 -0.74
C ALA A 108 1.92 1.17 -0.71
N PHE A 109 2.00 1.99 0.35
CA PHE A 109 1.31 3.27 0.46
C PHE A 109 2.35 4.37 0.51
N PHE A 110 2.36 5.23 -0.51
CA PHE A 110 3.39 6.25 -0.69
C PHE A 110 2.81 7.54 -1.28
N CYS A 111 3.62 8.59 -1.23
CA CYS A 111 3.35 9.85 -1.91
C CYS A 111 4.07 9.84 -3.27
N GLU A 112 3.33 10.01 -4.36
CA GLU A 112 3.91 10.05 -5.72
C GLU A 112 5.00 11.11 -5.85
N VAL A 113 4.77 12.31 -5.29
CA VAL A 113 5.69 13.45 -5.42
C VAL A 113 7.03 13.27 -4.68
N ASP A 114 7.04 12.48 -3.61
CA ASP A 114 8.27 12.18 -2.85
C ASP A 114 8.98 10.92 -3.36
N CYS A 115 8.23 9.97 -3.93
CA CYS A 115 8.81 8.76 -4.51
C CYS A 115 9.32 8.97 -5.93
N THR A 116 8.97 10.06 -6.60
CA THR A 116 9.67 10.55 -7.80
C THR A 116 11.05 11.08 -7.44
N VAL A 117 11.96 10.18 -7.06
CA VAL A 117 13.40 10.44 -7.13
C VAL A 117 13.78 10.51 -8.60
N LYS A 118 13.90 11.75 -9.09
CA LYS A 118 14.67 12.19 -10.27
C LYS A 118 14.64 11.26 -11.49
N SER A 119 13.59 11.39 -12.30
CA SER A 119 13.79 11.38 -13.75
C SER A 119 14.30 12.76 -14.18
N ASP A 120 15.48 13.15 -13.72
CA ASP A 120 16.23 14.24 -14.33
C ASP A 120 16.75 13.69 -15.68
N PHE A 121 15.98 13.91 -16.74
CA PHE A 121 16.50 14.00 -18.11
C PHE A 121 16.58 15.47 -18.51
#